data_AF-A0A173VNY5-F1
#
_entry.id   AF-A0A173VNY5-F1
#
_cell.length_a   1.000
_cell.length_b   1.000
_cell.length_c   1.000
_cell.angle_alpha   90.00
_cell.angle_beta   90.00
_cell.angle_gamma   90.00
#
_symmetry.space_group_name_H-M   'P 1'
#
loop_
_entity.id
_entity.type
_entity.pdbx_description
1 polymer ?
#
loop_
_entity_poly.entity_id
_entity_poly.type
_entity_poly.pdbx_seq_one_letter_code
_entity_poly.pdbx_strand_id
1 'polypeptide(L)'
;MAISSVGSYTNSYENLYTYNQTKKSETSEISEVKTETTKKSNNEEYLKSLQKQVPYMKLQIGYGLNTSNDGKVNVVDVNPKLVEKMQNDPKAAKEYTQRLKDVESALKWLDNYKKSVGSTVIVRHDYIDENGNLSHFSVSIRKDEMNERLRKEAQENAEKQIEKTRENARKKAEQIAEKLEEKAEEAKEDGEKIAISEGIQDENEIVKDRAEKLLSEKLENATDGEVYLDNEDMQVIIDAAQNREAVTTNTSSEVGKNFDFKI
;
A
#
# COMPACT_ATOMS: atom_id res chain seq x y z
N MET A 1 -8.71 2.50 32.36
CA MET A 1 -9.83 1.86 31.63
C MET A 1 -9.22 1.00 30.54
N ALA A 2 -9.38 -0.33 30.63
CA ALA A 2 -8.85 -1.26 29.64
C ALA A 2 -9.88 -1.44 28.52
N ILE A 3 -9.48 -1.20 27.27
CA ILE A 3 -10.30 -1.46 26.09
C ILE A 3 -10.07 -2.93 25.71
N SER A 4 -11.02 -3.80 26.06
CA SER A 4 -11.04 -5.18 25.60
C SER A 4 -11.39 -5.22 24.11
N SER A 5 -10.44 -5.65 23.28
CA SER A 5 -10.69 -5.96 21.87
C SER A 5 -11.56 -7.21 21.76
N VAL A 6 -12.80 -7.06 21.30
CA VAL A 6 -13.63 -8.19 20.87
C VAL A 6 -13.66 -8.19 19.35
N GLY A 7 -12.73 -8.92 18.75
CA GLY A 7 -12.86 -9.37 17.37
C GLY A 7 -13.92 -10.45 17.31
N SER A 8 -15.00 -10.20 16.58
CA SER A 8 -16.02 -11.22 16.29
C SER A 8 -16.04 -11.45 14.78
N TYR A 9 -15.15 -12.31 14.30
CA TYR A 9 -15.24 -12.92 12.98
C TYR A 9 -16.14 -14.14 13.10
N THR A 10 -17.42 -14.01 12.74
CA THR A 10 -18.32 -15.14 12.60
C THR A 10 -18.16 -15.72 11.20
N ASN A 11 -17.28 -16.72 11.06
CA ASN A 11 -17.15 -17.52 9.84
C ASN A 11 -18.35 -18.47 9.73
N SER A 12 -19.43 -18.01 9.10
CA SER A 12 -20.68 -18.75 8.89
C SER A 12 -20.52 -19.93 7.91
N TYR A 13 -19.35 -20.11 7.30
CA TYR A 13 -19.09 -21.16 6.31
C TYR A 13 -18.66 -22.49 6.94
N GLU A 14 -18.00 -22.48 8.10
CA GLU A 14 -17.52 -23.73 8.72
C GLU A 14 -18.60 -24.50 9.48
N ASN A 15 -19.58 -23.80 10.09
CA ASN A 15 -20.64 -24.45 10.87
C ASN A 15 -21.65 -25.23 9.99
N LEU A 16 -21.77 -24.91 8.70
CA LEU A 16 -22.64 -25.65 7.78
C LEU A 16 -22.00 -26.99 7.35
N TYR A 17 -20.66 -27.04 7.25
CA TYR A 17 -19.95 -28.25 6.83
C TYR A 17 -19.93 -29.32 7.93
N THR A 18 -19.81 -28.92 9.20
CA THR A 18 -19.89 -29.82 10.37
C THR A 18 -21.32 -30.29 10.67
N TYR A 19 -22.34 -29.46 10.42
CA TYR A 19 -23.74 -29.87 10.54
C TYR A 19 -24.14 -30.88 9.45
N ASN A 20 -23.66 -30.71 8.22
CA ASN A 20 -23.98 -31.62 7.11
C ASN A 20 -23.29 -32.99 7.19
N GLN A 21 -22.19 -33.13 7.93
CA GLN A 21 -21.54 -34.44 8.14
C GLN A 21 -22.20 -35.29 9.24
N THR A 22 -22.97 -34.68 10.15
CA THR A 22 -23.62 -35.39 11.27
C THR A 22 -25.06 -35.84 10.97
N LYS A 23 -25.63 -35.49 9.81
CA LYS A 23 -26.98 -35.90 9.39
C LYS A 23 -27.02 -36.85 8.18
N LYS A 24 -25.91 -37.48 7.82
CA LYS A 24 -25.84 -38.45 6.71
C LYS A 24 -26.03 -39.88 7.20
N SER A 25 -27.13 -40.13 7.91
CA SER A 25 -27.63 -41.48 8.19
C SER A 25 -29.12 -41.44 8.52
N GLU A 26 -29.96 -41.01 7.58
CA GLU A 26 -31.36 -41.43 7.54
C GLU A 26 -31.93 -41.12 6.15
N THR A 27 -32.09 -42.20 5.41
CA THR A 27 -32.69 -42.31 4.09
C THR A 27 -34.19 -42.07 4.18
N SER A 28 -34.75 -41.16 3.37
CA SER A 28 -36.15 -41.28 2.92
C SER A 28 -36.44 -40.34 1.75
N GLU A 29 -36.53 -40.97 0.57
CA GLU A 29 -37.40 -40.62 -0.56
C GLU A 29 -37.21 -39.25 -1.24
N ILE A 30 -36.31 -39.23 -2.23
CA ILE A 30 -36.36 -38.29 -3.34
C ILE A 30 -37.57 -38.68 -4.20
N SER A 31 -38.70 -38.02 -3.99
CA SER A 31 -39.82 -38.05 -4.92
C SER A 31 -39.40 -37.30 -6.19
N GLU A 32 -39.17 -38.04 -7.27
CA GLU A 32 -39.05 -37.53 -8.63
C GLU A 32 -40.26 -36.66 -8.96
N VAL A 33 -40.08 -35.33 -9.00
CA VAL A 33 -41.10 -34.44 -9.54
C VAL A 33 -41.08 -34.58 -11.05
N LYS A 34 -42.03 -35.38 -11.54
CA LYS A 34 -42.41 -35.47 -12.94
C LYS A 34 -42.51 -34.07 -13.54
N THR A 35 -41.80 -33.89 -14.64
CA THR A 35 -42.00 -32.80 -15.59
C THR A 35 -43.41 -32.89 -16.16
N GLU A 36 -44.37 -32.21 -15.54
CA GLU A 36 -45.67 -31.98 -16.16
C GLU A 36 -45.54 -30.84 -17.19
N THR A 37 -45.25 -31.26 -18.41
CA THR A 37 -45.48 -30.48 -19.63
C THR A 37 -46.98 -30.28 -19.82
N THR A 38 -47.57 -29.15 -19.39
CA THR A 38 -48.73 -28.50 -20.06
C THR A 38 -49.03 -27.11 -19.47
N LYS A 39 -49.36 -26.13 -20.33
CA LYS A 39 -49.62 -24.67 -20.08
C LYS A 39 -48.43 -23.69 -20.14
N LYS A 40 -47.44 -23.92 -21.01
CA LYS A 40 -46.30 -23.01 -21.21
C LYS A 40 -46.62 -21.59 -21.76
N SER A 41 -47.80 -21.31 -22.34
CA SER A 41 -48.00 -20.03 -23.04
C SER A 41 -48.50 -18.85 -22.18
N ASN A 42 -49.19 -19.07 -21.05
CA ASN A 42 -49.79 -17.97 -20.28
C ASN A 42 -48.80 -17.36 -19.25
N ASN A 43 -48.00 -18.21 -18.59
CA ASN A 43 -47.15 -17.77 -17.48
C ASN A 43 -46.03 -16.81 -17.90
N GLU A 44 -45.38 -17.07 -19.04
CA GLU A 44 -44.32 -16.18 -19.53
C GLU A 44 -44.85 -14.81 -19.99
N GLU A 45 -46.03 -14.77 -20.61
CA GLU A 45 -46.65 -13.52 -21.05
C GLU A 45 -47.11 -12.67 -19.85
N TYR A 46 -47.73 -13.32 -18.86
CA TYR A 46 -48.10 -12.65 -17.62
C TYR A 46 -46.87 -12.15 -16.84
N LEU A 47 -45.79 -12.94 -16.78
CA LEU A 47 -44.55 -12.51 -16.14
C LEU A 47 -43.95 -11.27 -16.82
N LYS A 48 -44.01 -11.16 -18.15
CA LYS A 48 -43.61 -9.94 -18.88
C LYS A 48 -44.47 -8.72 -18.51
N SER A 49 -45.75 -8.92 -18.21
CA SER A 49 -46.61 -7.84 -17.74
C SER A 49 -46.22 -7.39 -16.33
N LEU A 50 -45.86 -8.31 -15.44
CA LEU A 50 -45.35 -8.03 -14.11
C LEU A 50 -44.00 -7.32 -14.18
N GLN A 51 -43.11 -7.76 -15.06
CA GLN A 51 -41.78 -7.16 -15.27
C GLN A 51 -41.83 -5.64 -15.56
N LYS A 52 -42.88 -5.16 -16.25
CA LYS A 52 -43.06 -3.72 -16.50
C LYS A 52 -43.33 -2.91 -15.23
N GLN A 53 -43.88 -3.55 -14.20
CA GLN A 53 -44.18 -2.91 -12.92
C GLN A 53 -43.00 -2.89 -11.96
N VAL A 54 -42.00 -3.76 -12.18
CA VAL A 54 -40.80 -3.90 -11.34
C VAL A 54 -39.52 -3.84 -12.19
N PRO A 55 -39.19 -2.68 -12.79
CA PRO A 55 -38.08 -2.54 -13.74
C PRO A 55 -36.66 -2.70 -13.15
N TYR A 56 -36.48 -2.54 -11.85
CA TYR A 56 -35.18 -2.64 -11.17
C TYR A 56 -34.69 -4.09 -11.03
N MET A 57 -35.62 -5.06 -10.98
CA MET A 57 -35.30 -6.48 -10.89
C MET A 57 -35.79 -7.24 -12.11
N LYS A 58 -35.04 -8.25 -12.54
CA LYS A 58 -35.42 -9.14 -13.62
C LYS A 58 -36.17 -10.34 -13.06
N LEU A 59 -37.40 -10.54 -13.51
CA LEU A 59 -38.21 -11.71 -13.19
C LEU A 59 -37.95 -12.84 -14.17
N GLN A 60 -37.83 -14.06 -13.65
CA GLN A 60 -37.82 -15.28 -14.44
C GLN A 60 -38.60 -16.38 -13.72
N ILE A 61 -39.04 -17.41 -14.44
CA ILE A 61 -39.67 -18.57 -13.81
C ILE A 61 -38.59 -19.49 -13.25
N GLY A 62 -38.73 -19.88 -12.00
CA GLY A 62 -37.81 -20.81 -11.35
C GLY A 62 -38.47 -21.56 -10.18
N TYR A 63 -37.80 -22.60 -9.70
CA TYR A 63 -38.30 -23.49 -8.65
C TYR A 63 -37.48 -23.42 -7.35
N GLY A 64 -36.52 -22.49 -7.27
CA GLY A 64 -35.69 -22.28 -6.09
C GLY A 64 -34.56 -21.27 -6.36
N LEU A 65 -33.62 -21.18 -5.41
CA LEU A 65 -32.40 -20.42 -5.60
C LEU A 65 -31.57 -21.04 -6.73
N ASN A 66 -31.27 -20.23 -7.75
CA ASN A 66 -30.62 -20.71 -8.97
C ASN A 66 -29.19 -20.18 -9.09
N THR A 67 -28.21 -21.07 -8.95
CA THR A 67 -26.77 -20.75 -9.10
C THR A 67 -26.38 -20.44 -10.55
N SER A 68 -27.22 -20.74 -11.54
CA SER A 68 -27.00 -20.29 -12.93
C SER A 68 -27.10 -18.76 -13.08
N ASN A 69 -27.53 -18.07 -12.01
CA ASN A 69 -27.51 -16.62 -11.90
C ASN A 69 -26.23 -16.08 -11.24
N ASP A 70 -25.22 -16.91 -10.97
CA ASP A 70 -23.93 -16.45 -10.47
C ASP A 70 -23.38 -15.32 -11.37
N GLY A 71 -22.89 -14.25 -10.75
CA GLY A 71 -22.43 -13.04 -11.42
C GLY A 71 -23.53 -12.12 -11.95
N LYS A 72 -24.81 -12.48 -11.81
CA LYS A 72 -25.96 -11.60 -12.03
C LYS A 72 -26.47 -11.10 -10.70
N VAL A 73 -26.92 -9.84 -10.69
CA VAL A 73 -27.58 -9.22 -9.54
C VAL A 73 -28.99 -8.82 -9.93
N ASN A 74 -29.90 -8.82 -8.96
CA ASN A 74 -31.30 -8.44 -9.13
C ASN A 74 -32.06 -9.32 -10.13
N VAL A 75 -31.76 -10.61 -10.16
CA VAL A 75 -32.56 -11.62 -10.88
C VAL A 75 -33.36 -12.41 -9.85
N VAL A 76 -34.68 -12.41 -9.99
CA VAL A 76 -35.60 -13.07 -9.08
C VAL A 76 -36.32 -14.20 -9.80
N ASP A 77 -36.13 -15.41 -9.29
CA ASP A 77 -36.84 -16.60 -9.73
C ASP A 77 -38.21 -16.66 -9.04
N VAL A 78 -39.29 -16.71 -9.82
CA VAL A 78 -40.67 -16.74 -9.33
C VAL A 78 -41.25 -18.13 -9.57
N ASN A 79 -41.85 -18.72 -8.53
CA ASN A 79 -42.53 -20.00 -8.65
C ASN A 79 -43.69 -19.92 -9.67
N PRO A 80 -43.76 -20.82 -10.66
CA PRO A 80 -44.82 -20.79 -11.67
C PRO A 80 -46.23 -20.91 -11.08
N LYS A 81 -46.42 -21.64 -9.97
CA LYS A 81 -47.73 -21.72 -9.31
C LYS A 81 -48.18 -20.40 -8.71
N LEU A 82 -47.25 -19.54 -8.29
CA LEU A 82 -47.60 -18.18 -7.85
C LEU A 82 -48.14 -17.37 -9.03
N VAL A 83 -47.47 -17.45 -10.18
CA VAL A 83 -47.88 -16.79 -11.43
C VAL A 83 -49.27 -17.26 -11.85
N GLU A 84 -49.55 -18.56 -11.76
CA GLU A 84 -50.88 -19.12 -12.03
C GLU A 84 -51.94 -18.64 -11.03
N LYS A 85 -51.63 -18.58 -9.72
CA LYS A 85 -52.54 -18.01 -8.72
C LYS A 85 -52.89 -16.56 -9.04
N MET A 86 -51.90 -15.75 -9.42
CA MET A 86 -52.10 -14.35 -9.80
C MET A 86 -52.94 -14.18 -11.08
N GLN A 87 -52.83 -15.10 -12.04
CA GLN A 87 -53.68 -15.05 -13.25
C GLN A 87 -55.13 -15.41 -12.96
N ASN A 88 -55.36 -16.38 -12.06
CA ASN A 88 -56.69 -16.92 -11.81
C ASN A 88 -57.47 -16.13 -10.75
N ASP A 89 -56.79 -15.45 -9.82
CA ASP A 89 -57.43 -14.65 -8.77
C ASP A 89 -56.99 -13.18 -8.80
N PRO A 90 -57.89 -12.22 -9.12
CA PRO A 90 -57.61 -10.80 -9.09
C PRO A 90 -57.17 -10.25 -7.72
N LYS A 91 -57.58 -10.87 -6.60
CA LYS A 91 -57.15 -10.46 -5.26
C LYS A 91 -55.69 -10.85 -5.03
N ALA A 92 -55.35 -12.11 -5.29
CA ALA A 92 -53.97 -12.59 -5.28
C ALA A 92 -53.08 -11.76 -6.22
N ALA A 93 -53.56 -11.44 -7.43
CA ALA A 93 -52.83 -10.59 -8.38
C ALA A 93 -52.40 -9.26 -7.75
N LYS A 94 -53.32 -8.54 -7.09
CA LYS A 94 -53.03 -7.26 -6.45
C LYS A 94 -52.06 -7.41 -5.28
N GLU A 95 -52.28 -8.38 -4.40
CA GLU A 95 -51.46 -8.63 -3.23
C GLU A 95 -50.01 -8.97 -3.61
N TYR A 96 -49.83 -9.94 -4.50
CA TYR A 96 -48.49 -10.39 -4.89
C TYR A 96 -47.79 -9.41 -5.81
N THR A 97 -48.52 -8.63 -6.62
CA THR A 97 -47.92 -7.51 -7.36
C THR A 97 -47.37 -6.46 -6.41
N GLN A 98 -48.09 -6.16 -5.31
CA GLN A 98 -47.56 -5.26 -4.28
C GLN A 98 -46.32 -5.85 -3.60
N ARG A 99 -46.36 -7.14 -3.21
CA ARG A 99 -45.17 -7.82 -2.65
C ARG A 99 -43.97 -7.74 -3.59
N LEU A 100 -44.16 -7.92 -4.90
CA LEU A 100 -43.07 -7.78 -5.87
C LEU A 100 -42.46 -6.37 -5.86
N LYS A 101 -43.27 -5.32 -5.75
CA LYS A 101 -42.79 -3.93 -5.63
C LYS A 101 -42.07 -3.67 -4.31
N ASP A 102 -42.52 -4.30 -3.24
CA ASP A 102 -41.87 -4.20 -1.93
C ASP A 102 -40.50 -4.89 -1.96
N VAL A 103 -40.41 -6.07 -2.59
CA VAL A 103 -39.14 -6.78 -2.83
C VAL A 103 -38.20 -5.92 -3.67
N GLU A 104 -38.70 -5.32 -4.76
CA GLU A 104 -37.92 -4.43 -5.62
C GLU A 104 -37.32 -3.24 -4.82
N SER A 105 -38.15 -2.62 -3.99
CA SER A 105 -37.75 -1.50 -3.13
C SER A 105 -36.71 -1.92 -2.10
N ALA A 106 -36.88 -3.10 -1.50
CA ALA A 106 -35.92 -3.67 -0.55
C ALA A 106 -34.57 -3.97 -1.20
N LEU A 107 -34.56 -4.56 -2.41
CA LEU A 107 -33.33 -4.82 -3.17
C LEU A 107 -32.60 -3.52 -3.53
N LYS A 108 -33.34 -2.49 -3.95
CA LYS A 108 -32.77 -1.17 -4.24
C LYS A 108 -32.17 -0.51 -2.99
N TRP A 109 -32.87 -0.59 -1.87
CA TRP A 109 -32.35 -0.10 -0.59
C TRP A 109 -31.09 -0.86 -0.17
N LEU A 110 -31.09 -2.19 -0.28
CA LEU A 110 -29.95 -3.04 0.04
C LEU A 110 -28.72 -2.71 -0.82
N ASP A 111 -28.91 -2.47 -2.11
CA ASP A 111 -27.81 -2.08 -3.00
C ASP A 111 -27.23 -0.72 -2.63
N ASN A 112 -28.07 0.25 -2.30
CA ASN A 112 -27.61 1.56 -1.85
C ASN A 112 -26.90 1.48 -0.50
N TYR A 113 -27.41 0.67 0.43
CA TYR A 113 -26.76 0.43 1.72
C TYR A 113 -25.41 -0.26 1.55
N LYS A 114 -25.32 -1.30 0.71
CA LYS A 114 -24.05 -1.99 0.43
C LYS A 114 -23.04 -1.03 -0.20
N LYS A 115 -23.46 -0.21 -1.16
CA LYS A 115 -22.61 0.83 -1.75
C LYS A 115 -22.14 1.86 -0.72
N SER A 116 -23.01 2.31 0.19
CA SER A 116 -22.64 3.30 1.20
C SER A 116 -21.63 2.77 2.22
N VAL A 117 -21.63 1.46 2.49
CA VAL A 117 -20.61 0.80 3.32
C VAL A 117 -19.39 0.32 2.53
N GLY A 118 -19.20 0.80 1.29
CA GLY A 118 -18.06 0.44 0.44
C GLY A 118 -18.05 -1.02 -0.01
N SER A 119 -19.21 -1.67 -0.08
CA SER A 119 -19.37 -3.05 -0.51
C SER A 119 -20.06 -3.13 -1.87
N THR A 120 -19.57 -4.04 -2.71
CA THR A 120 -20.18 -4.40 -3.99
C THR A 120 -20.74 -5.81 -3.90
N VAL A 121 -21.98 -5.99 -4.32
CA VAL A 121 -22.62 -7.31 -4.39
C VAL A 121 -22.17 -8.00 -5.67
N ILE A 122 -21.66 -9.23 -5.56
CA ILE A 122 -21.12 -9.99 -6.69
C ILE A 122 -22.09 -11.08 -7.12
N VAL A 123 -22.72 -11.72 -6.14
CA VAL A 123 -23.70 -12.79 -6.37
C VAL A 123 -24.93 -12.47 -5.55
N ARG A 124 -26.10 -12.58 -6.18
CA ARG A 124 -27.39 -12.52 -5.50
C ARG A 124 -28.35 -13.50 -6.13
N HIS A 125 -28.93 -14.36 -5.31
CA HIS A 125 -29.99 -15.27 -5.69
C HIS A 125 -31.24 -14.93 -4.88
N ASP A 126 -32.31 -14.59 -5.60
CA ASP A 126 -33.60 -14.28 -5.02
C ASP A 126 -34.62 -15.27 -5.58
N TYR A 127 -35.43 -15.85 -4.71
CA TYR A 127 -36.49 -16.79 -5.08
C TYR A 127 -37.78 -16.45 -4.37
N ILE A 128 -38.90 -16.47 -5.09
CA ILE A 128 -40.25 -16.26 -4.53
C ILE A 128 -41.05 -17.55 -4.64
N ASP A 129 -41.52 -18.05 -3.51
CA ASP A 129 -42.27 -19.29 -3.41
C ASP A 129 -43.74 -19.17 -3.85
N GLU A 130 -44.49 -20.27 -3.76
CA GLU A 130 -45.92 -20.35 -4.12
C GLU A 130 -46.84 -19.44 -3.28
N ASN A 131 -46.34 -18.94 -2.16
CA ASN A 131 -47.05 -18.11 -1.18
C ASN A 131 -46.52 -16.67 -1.17
N GLY A 132 -45.64 -16.31 -2.11
CA GLY A 132 -45.05 -14.99 -2.21
C GLY A 132 -43.97 -14.67 -1.18
N ASN A 133 -43.42 -15.66 -0.48
CA ASN A 133 -42.31 -15.45 0.45
C ASN A 133 -40.99 -15.39 -0.32
N LEU A 134 -40.13 -14.44 0.08
CA LEU A 134 -38.80 -14.26 -0.50
C LEU A 134 -37.77 -15.12 0.24
N SER A 135 -37.05 -15.94 -0.51
CA SER A 135 -35.78 -16.53 -0.12
C SER A 135 -34.65 -15.72 -0.75
N HIS A 136 -33.75 -15.19 0.07
CA HIS A 136 -32.67 -14.30 -0.35
C HIS A 136 -31.31 -14.87 0.03
N PHE A 137 -30.38 -14.85 -0.93
CA PHE A 137 -28.97 -15.13 -0.70
C PHE A 137 -28.13 -14.09 -1.42
N SER A 138 -27.10 -13.54 -0.75
CA SER A 138 -26.16 -12.65 -1.41
C SER A 138 -24.74 -12.76 -0.86
N VAL A 139 -23.78 -12.57 -1.75
CA VAL A 139 -22.35 -12.46 -1.44
C VAL A 139 -21.88 -11.08 -1.89
N SER A 140 -21.30 -10.33 -0.95
CA SER A 140 -20.76 -9.00 -1.19
C SER A 140 -19.29 -8.93 -0.78
N ILE A 141 -18.48 -8.25 -1.59
CA ILE A 141 -17.08 -7.97 -1.29
C ILE A 141 -16.93 -6.48 -1.00
N ARG A 142 -16.17 -6.14 0.03
CA ARG A 142 -15.79 -4.75 0.32
C ARG A 142 -14.74 -4.30 -0.69
N LYS A 143 -15.07 -3.28 -1.49
CA LYS A 143 -14.12 -2.59 -2.36
C LYS A 143 -13.75 -1.29 -1.69
N ASP A 144 -12.55 -1.24 -1.13
CA ASP A 144 -12.04 -0.05 -0.43
C ASP A 144 -11.44 0.94 -1.46
N GLU A 145 -12.24 1.35 -2.46
CA GLU A 145 -11.79 2.25 -3.55
C GLU A 145 -11.30 3.60 -3.01
N MET A 146 -11.89 4.07 -1.90
CA MET A 146 -11.44 5.28 -1.20
C MET A 146 -10.05 5.09 -0.60
N ASN A 147 -9.77 3.92 0.00
CA ASN A 147 -8.45 3.58 0.52
C ASN A 147 -7.42 3.43 -0.60
N GLU A 148 -7.81 2.85 -1.74
CA GLU A 148 -6.92 2.74 -2.90
C GLU A 148 -6.53 4.10 -3.47
N ARG A 149 -7.49 5.02 -3.63
CA ARG A 149 -7.23 6.39 -4.07
C ARG A 149 -6.33 7.15 -3.09
N LEU A 150 -6.62 7.06 -1.79
CA LEU A 150 -5.80 7.69 -0.74
C LEU A 150 -4.38 7.11 -0.69
N ARG A 151 -4.20 5.80 -0.92
CA ARG A 151 -2.87 5.20 -1.05
C ARG A 151 -2.10 5.72 -2.26
N LYS A 152 -2.77 5.84 -3.43
CA LYS A 152 -2.15 6.39 -4.63
C LYS A 152 -1.75 7.85 -4.44
N GLU A 153 -2.64 8.68 -3.87
CA GLU A 153 -2.36 10.08 -3.58
C GLU A 153 -1.24 10.25 -2.54
N ALA A 154 -1.21 9.42 -1.50
CA ALA A 154 -0.12 9.42 -0.52
C ALA A 154 1.21 9.00 -1.15
N GLN A 155 1.20 8.04 -2.07
CA GLN A 155 2.39 7.60 -2.80
C GLN A 155 2.91 8.70 -3.74
N GLU A 156 2.04 9.33 -4.53
CA GLU A 156 2.41 10.45 -5.40
C GLU A 156 2.96 11.65 -4.59
N ASN A 157 2.34 11.96 -3.45
CA ASN A 157 2.84 13.02 -2.58
C ASN A 157 4.20 12.67 -1.95
N ALA A 158 4.42 11.42 -1.57
CA ALA A 158 5.72 10.96 -1.08
C ALA A 158 6.79 11.07 -2.18
N GLU A 159 6.47 10.66 -3.41
CA GLU A 159 7.37 10.77 -4.57
C GLU A 159 7.75 12.23 -4.86
N LYS A 160 6.78 13.15 -4.88
CA LYS A 160 7.03 14.59 -5.04
C LYS A 160 7.96 15.15 -3.95
N GLN A 161 7.79 14.71 -2.71
CA GLN A 161 8.63 15.17 -1.60
C GLN A 161 10.05 14.60 -1.65
N ILE A 162 10.19 13.35 -2.12
CA ILE A 162 11.50 12.74 -2.36
C ILE A 162 12.23 13.48 -3.49
N GLU A 163 11.54 13.77 -4.59
CA GLU A 163 12.11 14.51 -5.72
C GLU A 163 12.53 15.92 -5.32
N LYS A 164 11.68 16.66 -4.59
CA LYS A 164 12.01 17.98 -4.06
C LYS A 164 13.22 17.94 -3.12
N THR A 165 13.32 16.93 -2.27
CA THR A 165 14.48 16.73 -1.39
C THR A 165 15.75 16.47 -2.20
N ARG A 166 15.68 15.63 -3.25
CA ARG A 166 16.81 15.35 -4.14
C ARG A 166 17.27 16.59 -4.92
N GLU A 167 16.34 17.39 -5.42
CA GLU A 167 16.65 18.65 -6.11
C GLU A 167 17.34 19.63 -5.16
N ASN A 168 16.82 19.80 -3.95
CA ASN A 168 17.44 20.63 -2.93
C ASN A 168 18.84 20.13 -2.53
N ALA A 169 19.05 18.82 -2.49
CA ALA A 169 20.37 18.24 -2.24
C ALA A 169 21.35 18.54 -3.38
N ARG A 170 20.93 18.45 -4.66
CA ARG A 170 21.77 18.85 -5.80
C ARG A 170 22.13 20.33 -5.75
N LYS A 171 21.16 21.22 -5.51
CA LYS A 171 21.42 22.66 -5.38
C LYS A 171 22.40 22.98 -4.25
N LYS A 172 22.28 22.30 -3.11
CA LYS A 172 23.24 22.44 -2.00
C LYS A 172 24.63 21.93 -2.38
N ALA A 173 24.73 20.82 -3.11
CA ALA A 173 26.01 20.29 -3.58
C ALA A 173 26.68 21.25 -4.57
N GLU A 174 25.92 21.83 -5.50
CA GLU A 174 26.40 22.85 -6.43
C GLU A 174 26.89 24.11 -5.70
N GLN A 175 26.13 24.62 -4.73
CA GLN A 175 26.56 25.76 -3.90
C GLN A 175 27.81 25.47 -3.06
N ILE A 176 27.98 24.23 -2.59
CA ILE A 176 29.19 23.83 -1.88
C ILE A 176 30.38 23.76 -2.85
N ALA A 177 30.18 23.23 -4.05
CA ALA A 177 31.22 23.17 -5.08
C ALA A 177 31.66 24.58 -5.51
N GLU A 178 30.72 25.49 -5.75
CA GLU A 178 30.99 26.89 -6.10
C GLU A 178 31.77 27.61 -4.99
N LYS A 179 31.37 27.43 -3.72
CA LYS A 179 32.10 27.98 -2.57
C LYS A 179 33.49 27.39 -2.37
N LEU A 180 33.70 26.13 -2.76
CA LEU A 180 35.02 25.49 -2.70
C LEU A 180 35.92 26.01 -3.83
N GLU A 181 35.36 26.27 -5.01
CA GLU A 181 36.06 26.85 -6.14
C GLU A 181 36.47 28.31 -5.86
N GLU A 182 35.56 29.12 -5.31
CA GLU A 182 35.83 30.51 -4.89
C GLU A 182 36.96 30.57 -3.83
N LYS A 183 36.89 29.72 -2.80
CA LYS A 183 37.97 29.61 -1.81
C LYS A 183 39.30 29.14 -2.38
N ALA A 184 39.28 28.28 -3.40
CA ALA A 184 40.49 27.80 -4.06
C ALA A 184 41.11 28.87 -4.97
N GLU A 185 40.31 29.76 -5.56
CA GLU A 185 40.79 30.94 -6.30
C GLU A 185 41.35 32.01 -5.35
N GLU A 186 40.65 32.31 -4.25
CA GLU A 186 41.17 33.23 -3.21
C GLU A 186 42.51 32.75 -2.63
N ALA A 187 42.65 31.44 -2.36
CA ALA A 187 43.90 30.87 -1.88
C ALA A 187 45.05 30.93 -2.91
N LYS A 188 44.74 30.93 -4.21
CA LYS A 188 45.74 31.12 -5.27
C LYS A 188 46.15 32.58 -5.38
N GLU A 189 45.21 33.52 -5.30
CA GLU A 189 45.53 34.96 -5.31
C GLU A 189 46.32 35.39 -4.06
N ASP A 190 46.00 34.84 -2.89
CA ASP A 190 46.75 35.10 -1.66
C ASP A 190 48.14 34.44 -1.69
N GLY A 191 48.25 33.21 -2.22
CA GLY A 191 49.55 32.55 -2.44
C GLY A 191 50.45 33.30 -3.44
N GLU A 192 49.86 33.87 -4.51
CA GLU A 192 50.59 34.63 -5.52
C GLU A 192 51.01 36.03 -5.02
N LYS A 193 50.24 36.67 -4.13
CA LYS A 193 50.64 37.93 -3.47
C LYS A 193 51.74 37.75 -2.42
N ILE A 194 51.77 36.61 -1.71
CA ILE A 194 52.85 36.30 -0.77
C ILE A 194 54.17 36.05 -1.52
N ALA A 195 54.12 35.34 -2.65
CA ALA A 195 55.32 35.03 -3.44
C ALA A 195 55.98 36.25 -4.13
N ILE A 196 55.26 37.35 -4.33
CA ILE A 196 55.78 38.55 -5.02
C ILE A 196 56.30 39.61 -4.01
N SER A 197 55.92 39.54 -2.73
CA SER A 197 56.29 40.56 -1.72
C SER A 197 57.49 40.20 -0.84
N GLU A 198 57.87 38.93 -0.74
CA GLU A 198 59.09 38.49 -0.05
C GLU A 198 59.98 37.74 -1.03
N GLY A 199 61.13 38.34 -1.37
CA GLY A 199 62.09 37.76 -2.31
C GLY A 199 62.49 36.34 -1.89
N ILE A 200 62.14 35.38 -2.74
CA ILE A 200 62.55 33.96 -2.79
C ILE A 200 63.55 33.59 -1.69
N GLN A 201 63.02 33.05 -0.58
CA GLN A 201 63.74 32.14 0.31
C GLN A 201 63.15 30.75 0.08
N ASP A 202 64.01 29.73 0.04
CA ASP A 202 63.69 28.34 -0.30
C ASP A 202 62.33 27.90 0.26
N GLU A 203 61.47 27.28 -0.57
CA GLU A 203 60.15 26.77 -0.14
C GLU A 203 60.25 25.84 1.08
N ASN A 204 61.39 25.15 1.22
CA ASN A 204 61.70 24.29 2.37
C ASN A 204 61.91 25.06 3.68
N GLU A 205 62.41 26.30 3.63
CA GLU A 205 62.63 27.15 4.80
C GLU A 205 61.31 27.74 5.31
N ILE A 206 60.39 28.08 4.39
CA ILE A 206 59.04 28.59 4.70
C ILE A 206 58.18 27.54 5.40
N VAL A 207 58.16 26.30 4.89
CA VAL A 207 57.38 25.20 5.50
C VAL A 207 57.88 24.88 6.91
N LYS A 208 59.20 25.00 7.13
CA LYS A 208 59.82 24.77 8.43
C LYS A 208 59.49 25.89 9.41
N ASP A 209 59.61 27.15 9.00
CA ASP A 209 59.29 28.31 9.85
C ASP A 209 57.82 28.31 10.27
N ARG A 210 56.92 27.90 9.37
CA ARG A 210 55.49 27.74 9.67
C ARG A 210 55.23 26.67 10.74
N ALA A 211 55.92 25.53 10.68
CA ALA A 211 55.78 24.47 11.69
C ALA A 211 56.37 24.87 13.05
N GLU A 212 57.52 25.56 13.07
CA GLU A 212 58.15 26.06 14.31
C GLU A 212 57.29 27.13 14.99
N LYS A 213 56.69 28.04 14.21
CA LYS A 213 55.76 29.06 14.72
C LYS A 213 54.48 28.44 15.29
N LEU A 214 53.90 27.46 14.59
CA LEU A 214 52.70 26.74 15.05
C LEU A 214 52.96 26.02 16.38
N LEU A 215 54.08 25.31 16.50
CA LEU A 215 54.45 24.62 17.74
C LEU A 215 54.67 25.61 18.89
N SER A 216 55.32 26.75 18.63
CA SER A 216 55.58 27.77 19.65
C SER A 216 54.28 28.38 20.18
N GLU A 217 53.34 28.74 19.30
CA GLU A 217 52.04 29.28 19.69
C GLU A 217 51.19 28.27 20.48
N LYS A 218 51.25 27.00 20.09
CA LYS A 218 50.55 25.92 20.80
C LYS A 218 51.18 25.61 22.16
N LEU A 219 52.50 25.79 22.29
CA LEU A 219 53.22 25.65 23.56
C LEU A 219 52.93 26.80 24.52
N GLU A 220 52.82 28.04 24.01
CA GLU A 220 52.45 29.22 24.80
C GLU A 220 51.01 29.14 25.33
N ASN A 221 50.12 28.53 24.56
CA ASN A 221 48.72 28.32 24.94
C ASN A 221 48.47 26.96 25.66
N ALA A 222 49.54 26.22 25.96
CA ALA A 222 49.44 24.93 26.65
C ALA A 222 48.93 25.13 28.08
N THR A 223 47.88 24.41 28.45
CA THR A 223 47.40 24.36 29.83
C THR A 223 47.85 23.05 30.44
N ASP A 224 48.50 23.12 31.61
CA ASP A 224 49.04 21.97 32.34
C ASP A 224 50.11 21.14 31.60
N GLY A 225 50.83 21.77 30.66
CA GLY A 225 51.88 21.11 29.87
C GLY A 225 51.35 20.19 28.77
N GLU A 226 50.04 20.14 28.56
CA GLU A 226 49.40 19.42 27.46
C GLU A 226 49.14 20.36 26.27
N VAL A 227 49.54 19.91 25.08
CA VAL A 227 49.30 20.61 23.81
C VAL A 227 48.34 19.79 22.97
N TYR A 228 47.26 20.42 22.52
CA TYR A 228 46.28 19.82 21.63
C TYR A 228 46.60 20.21 20.18
N LEU A 229 46.83 19.20 19.34
CA LEU A 229 47.03 19.35 17.90
C LEU A 229 45.86 18.72 17.16
N ASP A 230 45.23 19.47 16.27
CA ASP A 230 44.18 18.96 15.39
C ASP A 230 44.77 18.33 14.11
N ASN A 231 43.90 17.85 13.22
CA ASN A 231 44.33 17.21 11.98
C ASN A 231 45.03 18.17 11.02
N GLU A 232 44.71 19.47 11.04
CA GLU A 232 45.36 20.48 10.20
C GLU A 232 46.75 20.81 10.76
N ASP A 233 46.86 20.97 12.08
CA ASP A 233 48.12 21.14 12.80
C ASP A 233 49.09 19.98 12.51
N MET A 234 48.60 18.74 12.57
CA MET A 234 49.41 17.56 12.29
C MET A 234 49.87 17.50 10.83
N GLN A 235 49.03 17.91 9.87
CA GLN A 235 49.44 17.95 8.45
C GLN A 235 50.60 18.93 8.23
N VAL A 236 50.53 20.13 8.81
CA VAL A 236 51.62 21.13 8.69
C VAL A 236 52.95 20.60 9.25
N ILE A 237 52.92 19.85 10.35
CA ILE A 237 54.11 19.24 10.95
C ILE A 237 54.64 18.09 10.08
N ILE A 238 53.75 17.26 9.52
CA ILE A 238 54.11 16.15 8.64
C ILE A 238 54.75 16.66 7.35
N ASP A 239 54.20 17.71 6.74
CA ASP A 239 54.75 18.31 5.52
C ASP A 239 56.17 18.86 5.75
N ALA A 240 56.40 19.50 6.91
CA ALA A 240 57.74 19.94 7.31
C ALA A 240 58.72 18.78 7.54
N ALA A 241 58.24 17.63 8.04
CA ALA A 241 59.08 16.45 8.27
C ALA A 241 59.40 15.69 6.98
N GLN A 242 58.44 15.56 6.06
CA GLN A 242 58.62 14.88 4.77
C GLN A 242 59.62 15.62 3.86
N ASN A 243 59.63 16.96 3.91
CA ASN A 243 60.64 17.77 3.23
C ASN A 243 62.07 17.58 3.78
N ARG A 244 62.24 16.89 4.93
CA ARG A 244 63.55 16.55 5.51
C ARG A 244 64.10 15.21 5.00
N GLU A 245 63.25 14.29 4.55
CA GLU A 245 63.64 12.92 4.18
C GLU A 245 64.27 12.80 2.78
N ALA A 246 64.24 13.84 1.95
CA ALA A 246 64.93 13.84 0.67
C ALA A 246 66.47 13.86 0.76
N VAL A 247 67.07 14.03 1.96
CA VAL A 247 68.53 14.23 2.11
C VAL A 247 69.26 13.16 2.95
N THR A 248 68.61 12.13 3.50
CA THR A 248 69.36 11.06 4.21
C THR A 248 68.95 9.64 3.81
N THR A 249 69.28 9.26 2.58
CA THR A 249 69.52 7.84 2.29
C THR A 249 70.87 7.45 2.87
N ASN A 250 70.86 6.58 3.88
CA ASN A 250 71.81 5.47 4.12
C ASN A 250 71.94 5.15 5.62
N THR A 251 71.15 4.20 6.10
CA THR A 251 71.65 3.04 6.86
C THR A 251 70.59 1.93 6.88
N SER A 252 70.94 0.78 6.32
CA SER A 252 70.19 -0.47 6.42
C SER A 252 70.18 -1.01 7.86
N SER A 253 69.07 -1.59 8.32
CA SER A 253 68.96 -3.04 8.65
C SER A 253 67.69 -3.37 9.45
N GLU A 254 66.94 -4.32 8.89
CA GLU A 254 66.15 -5.40 9.50
C GLU A 254 65.68 -5.27 10.97
N VAL A 255 64.39 -4.95 11.16
CA VAL A 255 63.58 -5.62 12.20
C VAL A 255 62.13 -5.72 11.69
N GLY A 256 61.65 -6.92 11.40
CA GLY A 256 60.25 -7.10 10.96
C GLY A 256 59.91 -8.38 10.20
N LYS A 257 60.71 -9.45 10.30
CA LYS A 257 60.24 -10.79 9.98
C LYS A 257 59.89 -11.48 11.30
N ASN A 258 58.58 -11.66 11.55
CA ASN A 258 57.97 -12.80 12.24
C ASN A 258 56.63 -12.37 12.87
N PHE A 259 55.53 -12.53 12.16
CA PHE A 259 54.25 -12.94 12.77
C PHE A 259 53.48 -13.77 11.75
N ASP A 260 53.81 -15.06 11.76
CA ASP A 260 53.15 -16.13 11.03
C ASP A 260 51.97 -16.60 11.90
N PHE A 261 50.72 -16.32 11.50
CA PHE A 261 49.52 -16.83 12.18
C PHE A 261 49.16 -18.19 11.57
N LYS A 262 49.36 -19.26 12.33
CA LYS A 262 48.79 -20.58 12.02
C LYS A 262 47.28 -20.56 12.25
N ILE A 263 46.56 -21.11 11.28
CA ILE A 263 45.12 -21.43 11.24
C ILE A 263 44.73 -22.33 12.40
#